data_AF-A0A2E6VE63-F1
#
_entry.id   AF-A0A2E6VE63-F1
#
_cell.length_a   1.000
_cell.length_b   1.000
_cell.length_c   1.000
_cell.angle_alpha   90.00
_cell.angle_beta   90.00
_cell.angle_gamma   90.00
#
_symmetry.space_group_name_H-M   'P 1'
#
loop_
_entity.id
_entity.type
_entity.pdbx_description
1 polymer ?
#
loop_
_entity_poly.entity_id
_entity_poly.type
_entity_poly.pdbx_seq_one_letter_code
_entity_poly.pdbx_strand_id
1 'polypeptide(L)'
;MIKRLIVICIAIISSSVFAQQGTASPYSFYGIGSLKFKGTVENRSMGGISVYLDSIHLNLRNPASYVGKNVEAYPYDGESRPVKFAVAGTTSNVTLKGNSGEADGNSATFDYIALSVPIGKFGFGFGLMPYTSVGYKLDDINDNDDIINRFRGEGGVNRVYAGFGYQISNKLSAGVDFNYNFGNIQNSAIEFAYTPDGDLVELQTREDSRSDLSGLNVNFGLAYKTKISEKLELSATATFAPESKLTSDNGRAISTIEVTTTGTETVLNSVEVDLDSQNLRKTDLTLPSRWSLGTGIGQPKSWFVGAEYTLQNTSNFSNPFYTNDVSSFENASQFSLGGFYIPDYDAFTGYFKRVVYRAGVNFANTGLVVKNESIKEFGISFGLGLPVGQRSRDPFSNLNLGLEIGKRGTTNNNLIQENFINFNVSLSLNSRWFRQKKYN
;
A
#
# COMPACT_ATOMS: atom_id res chain seq x y z
N MET A 1 12.72 19.34 -28.02
CA MET A 1 11.58 19.71 -27.14
C MET A 1 11.38 18.71 -25.99
N ILE A 2 11.33 17.39 -26.23
CA ILE A 2 11.19 16.35 -25.18
C ILE A 2 12.21 16.45 -24.03
N LYS A 3 13.50 16.70 -24.33
CA LYS A 3 14.53 16.84 -23.30
C LYS A 3 14.28 18.00 -22.33
N ARG A 4 13.67 19.10 -22.79
CA ARG A 4 13.32 20.25 -21.93
C ARG A 4 12.11 19.95 -21.06
N LEU A 5 11.17 19.15 -21.56
CA LEU A 5 9.96 18.76 -20.83
C LEU A 5 10.30 17.78 -19.69
N ILE A 6 11.24 16.86 -19.91
CA ILE A 6 11.78 15.97 -18.87
C ILE A 6 12.49 16.79 -17.77
N VAL A 7 13.31 17.78 -18.13
CA VAL A 7 13.99 18.65 -17.16
C VAL A 7 13.00 19.48 -16.36
N ILE A 8 11.93 19.99 -16.98
CA ILE A 8 10.86 20.72 -16.29
C ILE A 8 10.08 19.79 -15.36
N CYS A 9 9.75 18.56 -15.80
CA CYS A 9 9.11 17.57 -14.93
C CYS A 9 10.01 17.19 -13.74
N ILE A 10 11.31 16.96 -13.96
CA ILE A 10 12.27 16.67 -12.89
C ILE A 10 12.39 17.87 -11.94
N ALA A 11 12.42 19.11 -12.46
CA ALA A 11 12.49 20.33 -11.65
C ALA A 11 11.25 20.55 -10.78
N ILE A 12 10.05 20.26 -11.32
CA ILE A 12 8.77 20.32 -10.58
C ILE A 12 8.69 19.20 -9.54
N ILE A 13 9.17 18.00 -9.86
CA ILE A 13 9.25 16.89 -8.89
C ILE A 13 10.25 17.23 -7.76
N SER A 14 11.39 17.85 -8.08
CA SER A 14 12.39 18.25 -7.08
C SER A 14 11.96 19.42 -6.18
N SER A 15 11.02 20.25 -6.62
CA SER A 15 10.48 21.36 -5.81
C SER A 15 9.33 20.93 -4.87
N SER A 16 8.92 19.65 -4.95
CA SER A 16 7.83 19.09 -4.14
C SER A 16 8.31 18.16 -3.01
N VAL A 17 9.62 18.13 -2.70
CA VAL A 17 10.26 17.17 -1.76
C VAL A 17 10.08 17.57 -0.28
N PHE A 18 9.01 18.31 0.04
CA PHE A 18 8.69 18.74 1.41
C PHE A 18 7.74 17.78 2.16
N ALA A 19 7.30 16.68 1.54
CA ALA A 19 6.49 15.64 2.19
C ALA A 19 7.26 14.31 2.21
N GLN A 20 8.17 14.14 3.18
CA GLN A 20 9.02 12.94 3.29
C GLN A 20 8.40 11.82 4.14
N GLN A 21 7.27 12.08 4.79
CA GLN A 21 6.59 11.07 5.61
C GLN A 21 5.63 10.24 4.74
N GLY A 22 5.76 8.92 4.83
CA GLY A 22 4.99 7.99 4.04
C GLY A 22 3.48 7.99 4.35
N THR A 23 3.07 8.62 5.45
CA THR A 23 1.67 8.75 5.87
C THR A 23 1.53 9.92 6.84
N ALA A 24 0.30 10.43 7.00
CA ALA A 24 -0.05 11.46 7.98
C ALA A 24 -1.22 10.98 8.87
N SER A 25 -1.20 9.70 9.22
CA SER A 25 -2.31 9.03 9.91
C SER A 25 -1.93 8.78 11.37
N PRO A 26 -2.64 9.38 12.35
CA PRO A 26 -2.43 9.08 13.78
C PRO A 26 -2.57 7.59 14.10
N TYR A 27 -3.43 6.86 13.38
CA TYR A 27 -3.59 5.41 13.55
C TYR A 27 -2.36 4.60 13.12
N SER A 28 -1.41 5.21 12.41
CA SER A 28 -0.12 4.58 12.10
C SER A 28 0.82 4.45 13.30
N PHE A 29 0.47 5.05 14.44
CA PHE A 29 1.16 4.81 15.72
C PHE A 29 1.11 3.35 16.16
N TYR A 30 0.01 2.65 15.86
CA TYR A 30 -0.23 1.31 16.39
C TYR A 30 0.44 0.22 15.54
N GLY A 31 1.00 -0.78 16.22
CA GLY A 31 1.61 -1.95 15.60
C GLY A 31 2.89 -1.65 14.82
N ILE A 32 2.93 -1.99 13.53
CA ILE A 32 4.05 -1.69 12.60
C ILE A 32 3.68 -0.59 11.59
N GLY A 33 2.67 0.22 11.92
CA GLY A 33 2.13 1.24 11.04
C GLY A 33 0.90 0.80 10.24
N SER A 34 0.39 1.75 9.46
CA SER A 34 -0.75 1.52 8.58
C SER A 34 -0.34 0.68 7.37
N LEU A 35 -1.17 -0.28 6.97
CA LEU A 35 -1.00 -1.03 5.72
C LEU A 35 -1.06 -0.06 4.53
N LYS A 36 0.03 -0.03 3.74
CA LYS A 36 0.13 0.83 2.56
C LYS A 36 -0.25 0.12 1.28
N PHE A 37 0.23 -1.09 1.08
CA PHE A 37 -0.02 -1.79 -0.17
C PHE A 37 -1.44 -2.36 -0.26
N LYS A 38 -2.33 -1.65 -0.97
CA LYS A 38 -3.72 -2.05 -1.26
C LYS A 38 -3.92 -2.68 -2.65
N GLY A 39 -2.82 -3.08 -3.33
CA GLY A 39 -2.85 -3.57 -4.71
C GLY A 39 -2.33 -2.54 -5.71
N THR A 40 -2.31 -2.91 -7.00
CA THR A 40 -1.93 -1.97 -8.05
C THR A 40 -2.97 -0.87 -8.21
N VAL A 41 -2.64 0.23 -8.89
CA VAL A 41 -3.59 1.33 -9.12
C VAL A 41 -4.86 0.83 -9.81
N GLU A 42 -4.74 -0.14 -10.72
CA GLU A 42 -5.90 -0.78 -11.36
C GLU A 42 -6.79 -1.49 -10.33
N ASN A 43 -6.20 -2.25 -9.39
CA ASN A 43 -6.96 -2.89 -8.32
C ASN A 43 -7.63 -1.84 -7.42
N ARG A 44 -6.86 -0.82 -6.98
CA ARG A 44 -7.34 0.23 -6.08
C ARG A 44 -8.48 1.03 -6.71
N SER A 45 -8.41 1.34 -8.00
CA SER A 45 -9.49 2.00 -8.75
C SER A 45 -10.76 1.15 -8.92
N MET A 46 -10.71 -0.15 -8.58
CA MET A 46 -11.86 -1.06 -8.56
C MET A 46 -12.22 -1.50 -7.13
N GLY A 47 -12.03 -0.62 -6.14
CA GLY A 47 -12.33 -0.90 -4.75
C GLY A 47 -11.34 -1.86 -4.09
N GLY A 48 -10.19 -2.12 -4.71
CA GLY A 48 -9.15 -3.03 -4.19
C GLY A 48 -9.29 -4.48 -4.66
N ILE A 49 -10.27 -4.81 -5.51
CA ILE A 49 -10.43 -6.20 -5.99
C ILE A 49 -9.22 -6.64 -6.82
N SER A 50 -8.81 -7.88 -6.61
CA SER A 50 -7.70 -8.53 -7.32
C SER A 50 -8.15 -9.78 -8.08
N VAL A 51 -9.45 -10.03 -8.15
CA VAL A 51 -10.00 -11.20 -8.87
C VAL A 51 -9.91 -11.07 -10.39
N TYR A 52 -9.80 -9.86 -10.93
CA TYR A 52 -9.63 -9.69 -12.37
C TYR A 52 -8.26 -10.22 -12.81
N LEU A 53 -8.29 -11.15 -13.76
CA LEU A 53 -7.10 -11.82 -14.29
C LEU A 53 -6.96 -11.49 -15.77
N ASP A 54 -5.82 -10.95 -16.16
CA ASP A 54 -5.46 -10.76 -17.55
C ASP A 54 -3.97 -11.01 -17.82
N SER A 55 -3.58 -10.84 -19.08
CA SER A 55 -2.21 -11.09 -19.53
C SER A 55 -1.38 -9.81 -19.70
N ILE A 56 -1.93 -8.62 -19.41
CA ILE A 56 -1.32 -7.32 -19.77
C ILE A 56 -1.11 -6.39 -18.56
N HIS A 57 -1.74 -6.67 -17.43
CA HIS A 57 -1.53 -5.96 -16.17
C HIS A 57 -0.89 -6.87 -15.13
N LEU A 58 -0.19 -6.24 -14.18
CA LEU A 58 0.34 -6.89 -13.00
C LEU A 58 -0.72 -6.93 -11.91
N ASN A 59 -0.79 -8.03 -11.18
CA ASN A 59 -1.60 -8.12 -9.97
C ASN A 59 -0.74 -8.68 -8.85
N LEU A 60 -0.19 -7.76 -8.06
CA LEU A 60 0.78 -8.09 -7.01
C LEU A 60 0.11 -8.63 -5.74
N ARG A 61 -1.23 -8.76 -5.72
CA ARG A 61 -1.95 -9.40 -4.60
C ARG A 61 -2.06 -10.92 -4.79
N ASN A 62 -1.91 -11.43 -6.01
CA ASN A 62 -2.03 -12.85 -6.33
C ASN A 62 -0.91 -13.33 -7.26
N PRO A 63 0.06 -14.15 -6.78
CA PRO A 63 1.16 -14.65 -7.60
C PRO A 63 0.72 -15.57 -8.75
N ALA A 64 -0.48 -16.18 -8.67
CA ALA A 64 -1.02 -16.97 -9.77
C ALA A 64 -1.35 -16.14 -11.02
N SER A 65 -1.34 -14.80 -10.91
CA SER A 65 -1.57 -13.86 -12.01
C SER A 65 -0.32 -13.54 -12.86
N TYR A 66 0.88 -14.00 -12.45
CA TYR A 66 2.09 -13.86 -13.26
C TYR A 66 2.06 -14.72 -14.52
N VAL A 67 1.16 -15.69 -14.57
CA VAL A 67 0.86 -16.52 -15.74
C VAL A 67 -0.55 -16.22 -16.27
N GLY A 68 -0.78 -16.52 -17.54
CA GLY A 68 -2.05 -16.28 -18.21
C GLY A 68 -2.11 -17.00 -19.56
N LYS A 69 -3.09 -16.66 -20.39
CA LYS A 69 -3.09 -17.14 -21.78
C LYS A 69 -2.19 -16.24 -22.63
N ASN A 70 -1.72 -16.78 -23.75
CA ASN A 70 -1.05 -15.96 -24.76
C ASN A 70 -2.02 -14.90 -25.30
N VAL A 71 -1.48 -13.76 -25.69
CA VAL A 71 -2.28 -12.64 -26.18
C VAL A 71 -2.57 -12.88 -27.66
N GLU A 72 -3.83 -13.03 -28.02
CA GLU A 72 -4.28 -13.26 -29.41
C GLU A 72 -4.14 -12.02 -30.29
N ALA A 73 -4.11 -10.83 -29.69
CA ALA A 73 -4.02 -9.58 -30.41
C ALA A 73 -2.58 -9.27 -30.84
N TYR A 74 -2.45 -8.58 -31.99
CA TYR A 74 -1.19 -8.02 -32.45
C TYR A 74 -0.53 -7.17 -31.34
N PRO A 75 0.80 -7.25 -31.14
CA PRO A 75 1.80 -7.95 -31.94
C PRO A 75 2.14 -9.37 -31.44
N TYR A 76 1.30 -10.02 -30.63
CA TYR A 76 1.62 -11.32 -30.03
C TYR A 76 1.04 -12.50 -30.80
N ASP A 77 -0.09 -12.30 -31.49
CA ASP A 77 -0.70 -13.25 -32.44
C ASP A 77 -0.85 -14.69 -31.88
N GLY A 78 -1.09 -14.81 -30.57
CA GLY A 78 -1.23 -16.09 -29.86
C GLY A 78 0.10 -16.81 -29.55
N GLU A 79 1.24 -16.29 -30.01
CA GLU A 79 2.56 -16.90 -29.84
C GLU A 79 3.14 -16.69 -28.45
N SER A 80 2.93 -15.50 -27.87
CA SER A 80 3.48 -15.15 -26.55
C SER A 80 2.60 -14.17 -25.77
N ARG A 81 3.11 -13.68 -24.64
CA ARG A 81 2.47 -12.66 -23.80
C ARG A 81 3.52 -11.64 -23.31
N PRO A 82 3.15 -10.41 -22.96
CA PRO A 82 4.11 -9.34 -22.66
C PRO A 82 4.92 -9.60 -21.39
N VAL A 83 6.16 -9.12 -21.41
CA VAL A 83 6.86 -8.73 -20.19
C VAL A 83 6.19 -7.46 -19.68
N LYS A 84 5.79 -7.49 -18.41
CA LYS A 84 5.01 -6.42 -17.77
C LYS A 84 5.92 -5.66 -16.82
N PHE A 85 6.00 -4.36 -16.97
CA PHE A 85 6.68 -3.47 -16.04
C PHE A 85 5.66 -2.49 -15.48
N ALA A 86 5.59 -2.36 -14.16
CA ALA A 86 4.66 -1.43 -13.52
C ALA A 86 5.37 -0.58 -12.46
N VAL A 87 5.04 0.71 -12.45
CA VAL A 87 5.52 1.67 -11.46
C VAL A 87 4.38 2.59 -11.05
N ALA A 88 4.30 2.94 -9.76
CA ALA A 88 3.25 3.80 -9.26
C ALA A 88 3.68 4.70 -8.10
N GLY A 89 2.96 5.81 -7.97
CA GLY A 89 3.04 6.69 -6.81
C GLY A 89 1.67 7.28 -6.48
N THR A 90 1.50 7.61 -5.20
CA THR A 90 0.27 8.14 -4.63
C THR A 90 0.55 9.43 -3.89
N THR A 91 -0.28 10.46 -4.12
CA THR A 91 -0.43 11.59 -3.21
C THR A 91 -1.72 11.45 -2.42
N SER A 92 -1.67 11.75 -1.14
CA SER A 92 -2.77 11.61 -0.20
C SER A 92 -2.93 12.90 0.58
N ASN A 93 -4.15 13.43 0.61
CA ASN A 93 -4.56 14.52 1.49
C ASN A 93 -5.52 13.93 2.50
N VAL A 94 -5.31 14.19 3.78
CA VAL A 94 -6.09 13.67 4.89
C VAL A 94 -6.52 14.82 5.78
N THR A 95 -7.81 14.97 6.00
CA THR A 95 -8.36 15.87 7.02
C THR A 95 -8.73 15.04 8.25
N LEU A 96 -8.02 15.30 9.34
CA LEU A 96 -8.22 14.72 10.66
C LEU A 96 -9.28 15.53 11.39
N LYS A 97 -10.37 14.90 11.80
CA LYS A 97 -11.45 15.53 12.58
C LYS A 97 -11.47 14.91 13.97
N GLY A 98 -11.35 15.74 14.99
CA GLY A 98 -11.57 15.40 16.39
C GLY A 98 -12.69 16.24 17.01
N ASN A 99 -12.94 16.05 18.30
CA ASN A 99 -13.94 16.84 19.02
C ASN A 99 -13.50 18.28 19.30
N SER A 100 -12.19 18.53 19.32
CA SER A 100 -11.57 19.83 19.61
C SER A 100 -11.14 20.61 18.36
N GLY A 101 -11.25 20.04 17.15
CA GLY A 101 -10.86 20.73 15.92
C GLY A 101 -10.61 19.83 14.72
N GLU A 102 -10.10 20.44 13.65
CA GLU A 102 -9.67 19.78 12.42
C GLU A 102 -8.21 20.11 12.10
N ALA A 103 -7.49 19.15 11.52
CA ALA A 103 -6.12 19.33 11.04
C ALA A 103 -5.93 18.63 9.69
N ASP A 104 -5.12 19.21 8.81
CA ASP A 104 -4.82 18.62 7.51
C ASP A 104 -3.41 18.03 7.48
N GLY A 105 -3.28 16.89 6.80
CA GLY A 105 -2.03 16.19 6.57
C GLY A 105 -1.91 15.75 5.13
N ASN A 106 -0.74 15.99 4.52
CA ASN A 106 -0.47 15.62 3.13
C ASN A 106 0.75 14.71 3.07
N SER A 107 0.70 13.69 2.20
CA SER A 107 1.82 12.79 1.97
C SER A 107 1.93 12.42 0.49
N ALA A 108 3.17 12.25 0.01
CA ALA A 108 3.46 11.76 -1.32
C ALA A 108 4.37 10.55 -1.21
N THR A 109 3.99 9.44 -1.84
CA THR A 109 4.65 8.15 -1.66
C THR A 109 4.84 7.41 -2.97
N PHE A 110 5.89 6.61 -2.99
CA PHE A 110 6.14 5.64 -4.03
C PHE A 110 5.46 4.31 -3.65
N ASP A 111 4.61 3.76 -4.51
CA ASP A 111 3.79 2.60 -4.15
C ASP A 111 4.47 1.28 -4.50
N TYR A 112 5.04 1.18 -5.71
CA TYR A 112 5.71 -0.03 -6.17
C TYR A 112 6.53 0.20 -7.44
N ILE A 113 7.55 -0.63 -7.60
CA ILE A 113 8.17 -0.99 -8.88
C ILE A 113 8.11 -2.51 -9.02
N ALA A 114 7.64 -2.98 -10.16
CA ALA A 114 7.44 -4.41 -10.40
C ALA A 114 7.73 -4.79 -11.85
N LEU A 115 8.26 -5.99 -12.03
CA LEU A 115 8.52 -6.63 -13.31
C LEU A 115 7.92 -8.04 -13.27
N SER A 116 7.23 -8.44 -14.32
CA SER A 116 6.84 -9.83 -14.53
C SER A 116 7.22 -10.32 -15.92
N VAL A 117 7.90 -11.47 -15.93
CA VAL A 117 8.44 -12.10 -17.13
C VAL A 117 7.75 -13.46 -17.32
N PRO A 118 6.92 -13.60 -18.36
CA PRO A 118 6.31 -14.88 -18.71
C PRO A 118 7.30 -15.75 -19.50
N ILE A 119 7.45 -17.01 -19.12
CA ILE A 119 8.33 -18.00 -19.78
C ILE A 119 7.55 -19.32 -19.97
N GLY A 120 6.94 -19.48 -21.14
CA GLY A 120 6.13 -20.67 -21.44
C GLY A 120 4.94 -20.82 -20.48
N LYS A 121 4.90 -21.92 -19.73
CA LYS A 121 3.90 -22.16 -18.67
C LYS A 121 4.26 -21.53 -17.32
N PHE A 122 5.46 -20.98 -17.21
CA PHE A 122 5.95 -20.33 -16.00
C PHE A 122 5.84 -18.81 -16.12
N GLY A 123 5.80 -18.14 -14.99
CA GLY A 123 5.85 -16.69 -14.90
C GLY A 123 6.67 -16.31 -13.67
N PHE A 124 7.58 -15.37 -13.86
CA PHE A 124 8.37 -14.81 -12.76
C PHE A 124 7.88 -13.40 -12.47
N GLY A 125 7.84 -13.04 -11.19
CA GLY A 125 7.54 -11.71 -10.70
C GLY A 125 8.67 -11.23 -9.80
N PHE A 126 9.04 -9.96 -9.88
CA PHE A 126 9.99 -9.34 -8.97
C PHE A 126 9.56 -7.89 -8.74
N GLY A 127 9.73 -7.39 -7.51
CA GLY A 127 9.52 -5.97 -7.27
C GLY A 127 9.85 -5.54 -5.86
N LEU A 128 9.69 -4.23 -5.65
CA LEU A 128 9.89 -3.52 -4.39
C LEU A 128 8.66 -2.66 -4.13
N MET A 129 8.13 -2.71 -2.91
CA MET A 129 6.98 -1.91 -2.48
C MET A 129 7.04 -1.62 -0.97
N PRO A 130 6.57 -0.45 -0.49
CA PRO A 130 6.27 -0.27 0.91
C PRO A 130 5.11 -1.16 1.34
N TYR A 131 5.31 -1.95 2.39
CA TYR A 131 4.26 -2.79 2.97
C TYR A 131 3.46 -2.04 4.02
N THR A 132 4.15 -1.38 4.95
CA THR A 132 3.55 -0.52 5.99
C THR A 132 4.27 0.82 6.05
N SER A 133 3.62 1.80 6.67
CA SER A 133 4.23 3.09 6.95
C SER A 133 3.73 3.67 8.26
N VAL A 134 4.66 4.26 9.00
CA VAL A 134 4.44 5.06 10.20
C VAL A 134 4.71 6.51 9.85
N GLY A 135 3.84 7.40 10.32
CA GLY A 135 3.88 8.81 9.99
C GLY A 135 2.81 9.58 10.73
N TYR A 136 3.19 10.17 11.85
CA TYR A 136 2.33 11.02 12.66
C TYR A 136 3.17 12.05 13.43
N LYS A 137 2.54 13.18 13.74
CA LYS A 137 2.99 14.16 14.72
C LYS A 137 1.77 14.58 15.52
N LEU A 138 1.76 14.29 16.81
CA LEU A 138 0.65 14.56 17.72
C LEU A 138 1.18 15.40 18.87
N ASP A 139 0.55 16.55 19.08
CA ASP A 139 0.82 17.43 20.20
C ASP A 139 -0.36 17.28 21.18
N ASP A 140 -0.06 16.92 22.42
CA ASP A 140 -0.98 16.87 23.54
C ASP A 140 -0.91 18.20 24.28
N ILE A 141 -2.05 18.85 24.47
CA ILE A 141 -2.15 20.21 25.01
C ILE A 141 -2.92 20.23 26.33
N ASN A 142 -2.50 21.07 27.27
CA ASN A 142 -3.24 21.30 28.51
C ASN A 142 -4.39 22.31 28.30
N ASP A 143 -5.15 22.58 29.37
CA ASP A 143 -6.26 23.55 29.36
C ASP A 143 -5.82 25.01 29.08
N ASN A 144 -4.52 25.30 29.14
CA ASN A 144 -3.92 26.60 28.86
C ASN A 144 -3.36 26.70 27.41
N ASP A 145 -3.65 25.73 26.55
CA ASP A 145 -3.08 25.58 25.19
C ASP A 145 -1.55 25.37 25.15
N ASP A 146 -0.93 25.01 26.27
CA ASP A 146 0.49 24.63 26.32
C ASP A 146 0.68 23.17 25.91
N ILE A 147 1.70 22.88 25.12
CA ILE A 147 2.04 21.52 24.70
C ILE A 147 2.70 20.79 25.86
N ILE A 148 2.07 19.73 26.37
CA ILE A 148 2.62 18.88 27.43
C ILE A 148 3.48 17.77 26.84
N ASN A 149 2.96 17.10 25.81
CA ASN A 149 3.65 16.00 25.16
C ASN A 149 3.64 16.17 23.65
N ARG A 150 4.74 15.76 23.00
CA ARG A 150 4.80 15.65 21.55
C ARG A 150 5.26 14.27 21.15
N PHE A 151 4.39 13.57 20.42
CA PHE A 151 4.68 12.27 19.85
C PHE A 151 4.96 12.42 18.36
N ARG A 152 6.07 11.86 17.91
CA ARG A 152 6.42 11.73 16.48
C ARG A 152 6.72 10.28 16.16
N GLY A 153 6.32 9.85 14.98
CA GLY A 153 6.72 8.56 14.48
C GLY A 153 6.89 8.59 12.97
N GLU A 154 7.92 7.90 12.49
CA GLU A 154 8.23 7.80 11.08
C GLU A 154 8.86 6.45 10.72
N GLY A 155 8.88 6.17 9.42
CA GLY A 155 9.44 4.96 8.85
C GLY A 155 8.35 3.98 8.38
N GLY A 156 8.62 2.69 8.55
CA GLY A 156 7.77 1.61 8.09
C GLY A 156 8.57 0.43 7.55
N VAL A 157 7.85 -0.53 6.99
CA VAL A 157 8.42 -1.77 6.45
C VAL A 157 8.27 -1.79 4.94
N ASN A 158 9.38 -1.95 4.23
CA ASN A 158 9.43 -2.22 2.80
C ASN A 158 9.49 -3.72 2.54
N ARG A 159 9.07 -4.12 1.34
CA ARG A 159 9.06 -5.50 0.88
C ARG A 159 9.73 -5.59 -0.48
N VAL A 160 10.76 -6.43 -0.58
CA VAL A 160 11.21 -6.99 -1.86
C VAL A 160 10.61 -8.38 -2.00
N TYR A 161 10.12 -8.72 -3.18
CA TYR A 161 9.57 -10.03 -3.44
C TYR A 161 10.12 -10.65 -4.72
N ALA A 162 10.19 -11.98 -4.71
CA ALA A 162 10.42 -12.81 -5.86
C ALA A 162 9.28 -13.83 -5.95
N GLY A 163 8.59 -13.82 -7.07
CA GLY A 163 7.36 -14.57 -7.30
C GLY A 163 7.52 -15.57 -8.44
N PHE A 164 6.86 -16.71 -8.29
CA PHE A 164 6.80 -17.76 -9.28
C PHE A 164 5.35 -18.20 -9.49
N GLY A 165 4.91 -18.18 -10.75
CA GLY A 165 3.61 -18.66 -11.18
C GLY A 165 3.75 -19.85 -12.12
N TYR A 166 2.83 -20.81 -12.00
CA TYR A 166 2.73 -21.97 -12.87
C TYR A 166 1.32 -22.14 -13.43
N GLN A 167 1.24 -22.28 -14.74
CA GLN A 167 0.00 -22.54 -15.46
C GLN A 167 -0.26 -24.05 -15.50
N ILE A 168 -1.02 -24.54 -14.53
CA ILE A 168 -1.41 -25.96 -14.40
C ILE A 168 -2.26 -26.38 -15.60
N SER A 169 -3.23 -25.55 -15.98
CA SER A 169 -4.06 -25.77 -17.16
C SER A 169 -4.40 -24.44 -17.86
N ASN A 170 -5.13 -24.50 -18.97
CA ASN A 170 -5.62 -23.30 -19.65
C ASN A 170 -6.64 -22.51 -18.81
N LYS A 171 -7.10 -23.05 -17.68
CA LYS A 171 -8.08 -22.45 -16.79
C LYS A 171 -7.57 -22.21 -15.38
N LEU A 172 -6.59 -22.99 -14.92
CA LEU A 172 -6.09 -22.96 -13.54
C LEU A 172 -4.60 -22.60 -13.53
N SER A 173 -4.25 -21.64 -12.69
CA SER A 173 -2.89 -21.32 -12.32
C SER A 173 -2.71 -21.28 -10.81
N ALA A 174 -1.48 -21.54 -10.41
CA ALA A 174 -1.02 -21.40 -9.03
C ALA A 174 0.24 -20.55 -9.00
N GLY A 175 0.55 -19.96 -7.85
CA GLY A 175 1.79 -19.24 -7.66
C GLY A 175 2.18 -19.09 -6.21
N VAL A 176 3.42 -18.67 -6.00
CA VAL A 176 4.01 -18.38 -4.70
C VAL A 176 4.87 -17.13 -4.81
N ASP A 177 4.76 -16.24 -3.83
CA ASP A 177 5.72 -15.14 -3.60
C ASP A 177 6.56 -15.43 -2.37
N PHE A 178 7.87 -15.26 -2.51
CA PHE A 178 8.81 -15.17 -1.40
C PHE A 178 9.12 -13.69 -1.15
N ASN A 179 8.82 -13.22 0.05
CA ASN A 179 8.92 -11.82 0.41
C ASN A 179 9.98 -11.67 1.50
N TYR A 180 10.87 -10.71 1.32
CA TYR A 180 11.77 -10.22 2.35
C TYR A 180 11.31 -8.82 2.76
N ASN A 181 10.86 -8.71 4.01
CA ASN A 181 10.41 -7.46 4.59
C ASN A 181 11.57 -6.87 5.39
N PHE A 182 11.80 -5.58 5.23
CA PHE A 182 12.86 -4.86 5.93
C PHE A 182 12.48 -3.39 6.09
N GLY A 183 12.92 -2.76 7.17
CA GLY A 183 12.72 -1.34 7.38
C GLY A 183 13.02 -0.97 8.82
N ASN A 184 12.70 0.26 9.18
CA ASN A 184 12.77 0.70 10.55
C ASN A 184 11.58 1.57 10.92
N ILE A 185 11.25 1.56 12.19
CA ILE A 185 10.26 2.44 12.80
C ILE A 185 10.98 3.23 13.87
N GLN A 186 10.82 4.54 13.84
CA GLN A 186 11.39 5.45 14.81
C GLN A 186 10.25 6.24 15.45
N ASN A 187 10.19 6.20 16.77
CA ASN A 187 9.21 6.92 17.57
C ASN A 187 9.95 7.81 18.54
N SER A 188 9.50 9.05 18.68
CA SER A 188 10.03 10.01 19.62
C SER A 188 8.88 10.59 20.45
N ALA A 189 9.08 10.65 21.76
CA ALA A 189 8.16 11.27 22.71
C ALA A 189 8.92 12.36 23.47
N ILE A 190 8.46 13.59 23.38
CA ILE A 190 9.01 14.72 24.12
C ILE A 190 7.99 15.11 25.19
N GLU A 191 8.46 15.22 26.42
CA GLU A 191 7.69 15.79 27.54
C GLU A 191 8.19 17.22 27.78
N PHE A 192 7.25 18.17 27.80
CA PHE A 192 7.50 19.58 28.03
C PHE A 192 7.11 19.95 29.46
N ALA A 193 8.13 20.37 30.22
CA ALA A 193 7.99 20.91 31.55
C ALA A 193 7.92 22.44 31.52
N TYR A 194 7.09 22.99 32.40
CA TYR A 194 6.87 24.41 32.60
C TYR A 194 7.19 24.79 34.05
N THR A 195 7.67 26.02 34.26
CA THR A 195 7.88 26.60 35.59
C THR A 195 6.54 26.93 36.24
N PRO A 196 6.48 27.15 37.57
CA PRO A 196 5.26 27.58 38.25
C PRO A 196 4.66 28.91 37.71
N ASP A 197 5.51 29.74 37.09
CA ASP A 197 5.12 31.02 36.49
C ASP A 197 4.58 30.86 35.05
N GLY A 198 4.60 29.63 34.50
CA GLY A 198 4.09 29.31 33.17
C GLY A 198 5.14 29.35 32.05
N ASP A 199 6.41 29.59 32.38
CA ASP A 199 7.49 29.64 31.37
C ASP A 199 7.99 28.24 31.02
N LEU A 200 8.34 28.01 29.76
CA LEU A 200 8.92 26.74 29.34
C LEU A 200 10.29 26.53 29.99
N VAL A 201 10.52 25.36 30.60
CA VAL A 201 11.83 25.00 31.15
C VAL A 201 12.84 24.89 30.01
N GLU A 202 14.07 25.36 30.22
CA GLU A 202 15.12 25.36 29.19
C GLU A 202 15.47 23.94 28.71
N LEU A 203 15.44 22.98 29.64
CA LEU A 203 15.77 21.58 29.40
C LEU A 203 14.52 20.70 29.47
N GLN A 204 14.34 19.89 28.43
CA GLN A 204 13.21 18.99 28.25
C GLN A 204 13.68 17.54 28.14
N THR A 205 12.77 16.59 28.32
CA THR A 205 13.08 15.16 28.23
C THR A 205 12.54 14.60 26.93
N ARG A 206 13.35 13.83 26.22
CA ARG A 206 12.96 13.10 25.00
C ARG A 206 13.30 11.63 25.12
N GLU A 207 12.31 10.78 24.89
CA GLU A 207 12.52 9.35 24.65
C GLU A 207 12.54 9.11 23.14
N ASP A 208 13.61 8.50 22.64
CA ASP A 208 13.73 8.02 21.26
C ASP A 208 13.77 6.49 21.26
N SER A 209 12.83 5.86 20.56
CA SER A 209 12.76 4.42 20.39
C SER A 209 12.86 4.06 18.90
N ARG A 210 13.71 3.10 18.57
CA ARG A 210 13.94 2.62 17.20
C ARG A 210 13.79 1.10 17.14
N SER A 211 13.09 0.61 16.13
CA SER A 211 12.95 -0.81 15.83
C SER A 211 13.36 -1.07 14.39
N ASP A 212 14.48 -1.76 14.19
CA ASP A 212 14.92 -2.24 12.88
C ASP A 212 14.31 -3.63 12.63
N LEU A 213 13.38 -3.70 11.69
CA LEU A 213 12.56 -4.88 11.41
C LEU A 213 13.08 -5.62 10.19
N SER A 214 13.18 -6.94 10.27
CA SER A 214 13.47 -7.80 9.12
C SER A 214 12.84 -9.18 9.24
N GLY A 215 12.46 -9.78 8.11
CA GLY A 215 11.96 -11.15 8.11
C GLY A 215 11.35 -11.61 6.80
N LEU A 216 11.21 -12.93 6.67
CA LEU A 216 10.69 -13.59 5.48
C LEU A 216 9.23 -13.96 5.67
N ASN A 217 8.42 -13.77 4.61
CA ASN A 217 7.08 -14.33 4.56
C ASN A 217 6.78 -14.87 3.17
N VAL A 218 5.87 -15.84 3.10
CA VAL A 218 5.41 -16.42 1.84
C VAL A 218 3.95 -16.05 1.59
N ASN A 219 3.56 -16.01 0.32
CA ASN A 219 2.16 -15.82 -0.09
C ASN A 219 1.84 -16.80 -1.21
N PHE A 220 0.76 -17.56 -1.06
CA PHE A 220 0.29 -18.52 -2.04
C PHE A 220 -0.90 -17.94 -2.80
N GLY A 221 -0.99 -18.27 -4.07
CA GLY A 221 -2.06 -17.82 -4.96
C GLY A 221 -2.62 -18.95 -5.80
N LEU A 222 -3.93 -18.94 -5.98
CA LEU A 222 -4.66 -19.74 -6.95
C LEU A 222 -5.54 -18.81 -7.78
N ALA A 223 -5.64 -19.12 -9.06
CA ALA A 223 -6.45 -18.37 -10.01
C ALA A 223 -7.12 -19.34 -10.98
N TYR A 224 -8.45 -19.22 -11.08
CA TYR A 224 -9.27 -20.01 -11.98
C TYR A 224 -10.03 -19.08 -12.93
N LYS A 225 -9.97 -19.36 -14.23
CA LYS A 225 -10.54 -18.54 -15.29
C LYS A 225 -11.15 -19.41 -16.38
N THR A 226 -12.46 -19.29 -16.60
CA THR A 226 -13.17 -20.11 -17.61
C THR A 226 -14.22 -19.30 -18.35
N LYS A 227 -14.42 -19.60 -19.65
CA LYS A 227 -15.59 -19.13 -20.40
C LYS A 227 -16.81 -19.93 -19.95
N ILE A 228 -17.91 -19.24 -19.66
CA ILE A 228 -19.22 -19.84 -19.37
C ILE A 228 -20.09 -19.84 -20.63
N SER A 229 -19.97 -18.79 -21.44
CA SER A 229 -20.59 -18.70 -22.76
C SER A 229 -19.59 -18.15 -23.77
N GLU A 230 -20.00 -17.97 -25.02
CA GLU A 230 -19.15 -17.32 -26.04
C GLU A 230 -18.74 -15.89 -25.65
N LYS A 231 -19.58 -15.21 -24.87
CA LYS A 231 -19.38 -13.82 -24.47
C LYS A 231 -18.93 -13.65 -23.02
N LEU A 232 -19.30 -14.56 -22.12
CA LEU A 232 -19.07 -14.40 -20.68
C LEU A 232 -17.92 -15.26 -20.18
N GLU A 233 -17.09 -14.65 -19.35
CA GLU A 233 -15.95 -15.27 -18.69
C GLU A 233 -16.05 -15.05 -17.18
N LEU A 234 -15.80 -16.12 -16.43
CA LEU A 234 -15.74 -16.11 -14.98
C LEU A 234 -14.30 -16.22 -14.51
N SER A 235 -13.98 -15.47 -13.47
CA SER A 235 -12.71 -15.50 -12.75
C SER A 235 -12.95 -15.73 -11.27
N ALA A 236 -12.17 -16.61 -10.67
CA ALA A 236 -12.12 -16.81 -9.23
C ALA A 236 -10.67 -16.87 -8.76
N THR A 237 -10.39 -16.29 -7.60
CA THR A 237 -9.04 -16.23 -7.04
C THR A 237 -9.08 -16.56 -5.56
N ALA A 238 -8.05 -17.24 -5.10
CA ALA A 238 -7.81 -17.47 -3.68
C ALA A 238 -6.34 -17.16 -3.37
N THR A 239 -6.09 -16.46 -2.26
CA THR A 239 -4.72 -16.25 -1.78
C THR A 239 -4.63 -16.53 -0.29
N PHE A 240 -3.46 -17.02 0.12
CA PHE A 240 -3.19 -17.36 1.51
C PHE A 240 -1.75 -16.98 1.86
N ALA A 241 -1.60 -16.10 2.84
CA ALA A 241 -0.33 -15.84 3.49
C ALA A 241 -0.39 -16.46 4.90
N PRO A 242 0.45 -17.47 5.20
CA PRO A 242 0.54 -18.00 6.56
C PRO A 242 1.10 -16.95 7.54
N GLU A 243 0.88 -17.20 8.82
CA GLU A 243 1.51 -16.43 9.89
C GLU A 243 3.03 -16.51 9.77
N SER A 244 3.72 -15.40 10.02
CA SER A 244 5.18 -15.31 9.96
C SER A 244 5.69 -14.34 11.02
N LYS A 245 7.00 -14.31 11.24
CA LYS A 245 7.63 -13.44 12.24
C LYS A 245 8.59 -12.48 11.56
N LEU A 246 8.59 -11.23 12.03
CA LEU A 246 9.64 -10.27 11.78
C LEU A 246 10.48 -10.14 13.04
N THR A 247 11.80 -10.31 12.91
CA THR A 247 12.72 -10.01 13.99
C THR A 247 12.92 -8.50 14.05
N SER A 248 12.85 -7.96 15.26
CA SER A 248 13.03 -6.54 15.58
C SER A 248 14.27 -6.37 16.44
N ASP A 249 15.23 -5.60 15.96
CA ASP A 249 16.39 -5.15 16.73
C ASP A 249 16.08 -3.74 17.27
N ASN A 250 15.93 -3.62 18.59
CA ASN A 250 15.33 -2.44 19.22
C ASN A 250 16.36 -1.63 20.01
N GLY A 251 16.37 -0.31 19.82
CA GLY A 251 17.11 0.64 20.63
C GLY A 251 16.17 1.62 21.32
N ARG A 252 16.53 2.07 22.52
CA ARG A 252 15.85 3.14 23.23
C ARG A 252 16.86 4.03 23.92
N ALA A 253 16.70 5.34 23.79
CA ALA A 253 17.53 6.33 24.44
C ALA A 253 16.65 7.38 25.10
N ILE A 254 17.05 7.82 26.29
CA ILE A 254 16.44 8.95 26.99
C ILE A 254 17.44 10.08 26.95
N SER A 255 17.01 11.23 26.44
CA SER A 255 17.86 12.37 26.18
C SER A 255 17.34 13.61 26.86
N THR A 256 18.26 14.42 27.38
CA THR A 256 17.98 15.81 27.74
C THR A 256 18.16 16.67 26.51
N ILE A 257 17.12 17.42 26.14
CA ILE A 257 17.12 18.29 24.97
C ILE A 257 16.90 19.75 25.38
N GLU A 258 17.47 20.66 24.62
CA GLU A 258 17.10 22.06 24.63
C GLU A 258 16.13 22.32 23.48
N VAL A 259 15.05 23.06 23.73
CA VAL A 259 14.08 23.45 22.71
C VAL A 259 14.10 24.96 22.57
N THR A 260 14.61 25.46 21.44
CA THR A 260 14.66 26.90 21.20
C THR A 260 13.26 27.47 20.96
N THR A 261 13.11 28.80 21.08
CA THR A 261 11.86 29.52 20.73
C THR A 261 11.42 29.32 19.28
N THR A 262 12.33 28.91 18.39
CA THR A 262 12.05 28.53 16.99
C THR A 262 11.65 27.06 16.82
N GLY A 263 11.58 26.29 17.91
CA GLY A 263 11.24 24.87 17.92
C GLY A 263 12.37 23.95 17.46
N THR A 264 13.62 24.43 17.45
CA THR A 264 14.79 23.59 17.14
C THR A 264 15.17 22.78 18.37
N GLU A 265 15.35 21.48 18.19
CA GLU A 265 15.66 20.53 19.25
C GLU A 265 17.14 20.15 19.20
N THR A 266 17.88 20.45 20.27
CA THR A 266 19.30 20.09 20.41
C THR A 266 19.46 19.06 21.52
N VAL A 267 20.07 17.92 21.22
CA VAL A 267 20.40 16.91 22.24
C VAL A 267 21.65 17.33 22.98
N LEU A 268 21.55 17.47 24.31
CA LEU A 268 22.68 17.82 25.17
C LEU A 268 23.35 16.59 25.78
N ASN A 269 22.54 15.66 26.27
CA ASN A 269 22.98 14.40 26.85
C ASN A 269 22.00 13.30 26.48
N SER A 270 22.50 12.07 26.32
CA SER A 270 21.69 10.90 25.99
C SER A 270 22.20 9.68 26.75
N VAL A 271 21.26 8.91 27.30
CA VAL A 271 21.53 7.66 27.99
C VAL A 271 20.77 6.55 27.27
N GLU A 272 21.49 5.55 26.79
CA GLU A 272 20.88 4.35 26.23
C GLU A 272 20.26 3.51 27.36
N VAL A 273 19.04 3.04 27.13
CA VAL A 273 18.34 2.13 28.05
C VAL A 273 18.88 0.72 27.82
N ASP A 274 19.26 0.03 28.90
CA ASP A 274 19.64 -1.38 28.85
C ASP A 274 18.42 -2.27 28.57
N LEU A 275 18.15 -2.46 27.27
CA LEU A 275 17.09 -3.33 26.77
C LEU A 275 17.45 -4.82 26.84
N ASP A 276 18.73 -5.16 27.00
CA ASP A 276 19.17 -6.55 27.13
C ASP A 276 18.72 -7.13 28.47
N SER A 277 18.84 -6.35 29.55
CA SER A 277 18.33 -6.72 30.88
C SER A 277 16.81 -7.00 30.90
N GLN A 278 16.05 -6.45 29.95
CA GLN A 278 14.60 -6.57 29.85
C GLN A 278 14.14 -7.59 28.80
N ASN A 279 15.08 -8.27 28.11
CA ASN A 279 14.80 -9.10 26.93
C ASN A 279 14.05 -8.36 25.81
N LEU A 280 14.27 -7.05 25.69
CA LEU A 280 13.63 -6.18 24.69
C LEU A 280 14.57 -5.78 23.56
N ARG A 281 15.89 -6.02 23.68
CA ARG A 281 16.88 -5.72 22.63
C ARG A 281 16.56 -6.42 21.31
N LYS A 282 16.10 -7.67 21.37
CA LYS A 282 15.62 -8.44 20.22
C LYS A 282 14.27 -9.03 20.51
N THR A 283 13.27 -8.65 19.72
CA THR A 283 11.91 -9.15 19.85
C THR A 283 11.41 -9.73 18.53
N ASP A 284 10.43 -10.64 18.63
CA ASP A 284 9.72 -11.15 17.46
C ASP A 284 8.36 -10.49 17.36
N LEU A 285 8.02 -10.07 16.13
CA LEU A 285 6.78 -9.40 15.80
C LEU A 285 5.97 -10.29 14.86
N THR A 286 4.79 -10.73 15.31
CA THR A 286 3.97 -11.70 14.56
C THR A 286 3.18 -11.00 13.47
N LEU A 287 3.44 -11.36 12.20
CA LEU A 287 2.60 -11.01 11.07
C LEU A 287 1.44 -12.02 10.96
N PRO A 288 0.19 -11.56 11.04
CA PRO A 288 -0.96 -12.45 11.07
C PRO A 288 -1.18 -13.15 9.73
N SER A 289 -1.77 -14.35 9.80
CA SER A 289 -2.20 -15.05 8.59
C SER A 289 -3.31 -14.27 7.87
N ARG A 290 -3.29 -14.29 6.54
CA ARG A 290 -4.27 -13.60 5.69
C ARG A 290 -4.83 -14.52 4.61
N TRP A 291 -6.14 -14.50 4.45
CA TRP A 291 -6.89 -15.18 3.39
C TRP A 291 -7.61 -14.17 2.52
N SER A 292 -7.65 -14.39 1.21
CA SER A 292 -8.50 -13.61 0.30
C SER A 292 -9.19 -14.53 -0.69
N LEU A 293 -10.49 -14.31 -0.87
CA LEU A 293 -11.33 -15.04 -1.81
C LEU A 293 -12.06 -14.04 -2.70
N GLY A 294 -11.91 -14.18 -4.01
CA GLY A 294 -12.51 -13.30 -5.00
C GLY A 294 -13.24 -14.08 -6.07
N THR A 295 -14.36 -13.53 -6.54
CA THR A 295 -15.08 -14.03 -7.72
C THR A 295 -15.54 -12.86 -8.59
N GLY A 296 -15.63 -13.07 -9.89
CA GLY A 296 -16.10 -12.06 -10.82
C GLY A 296 -16.51 -12.63 -12.16
N ILE A 297 -17.29 -11.85 -12.87
CA ILE A 297 -17.83 -12.18 -14.18
C ILE A 297 -17.73 -10.96 -15.08
N GLY A 298 -17.48 -11.20 -16.35
CA GLY A 298 -17.44 -10.13 -17.33
C GLY A 298 -17.47 -10.62 -18.76
N GLN A 299 -17.59 -9.66 -19.66
CA GLN A 299 -17.33 -9.86 -21.07
C GLN A 299 -15.90 -9.42 -21.37
N PRO A 300 -15.02 -10.33 -21.84
CA PRO A 300 -13.65 -9.98 -22.18
C PRO A 300 -13.59 -8.76 -23.10
N LYS A 301 -12.72 -7.80 -22.77
CA LYS A 301 -12.50 -6.56 -23.52
C LYS A 301 -13.69 -5.58 -23.59
N SER A 302 -14.72 -5.77 -22.76
CA SER A 302 -15.86 -4.85 -22.69
C SER A 302 -16.18 -4.45 -21.26
N TRP A 303 -16.48 -5.39 -20.37
CA TRP A 303 -16.81 -5.05 -18.98
C TRP A 303 -16.51 -6.19 -18.04
N PHE A 304 -16.33 -5.86 -16.76
CA PHE A 304 -16.12 -6.82 -15.70
C PHE A 304 -16.66 -6.29 -14.38
N VAL A 305 -17.24 -7.17 -13.58
CA VAL A 305 -17.65 -6.90 -12.20
C VAL A 305 -17.18 -8.05 -11.32
N GLY A 306 -16.60 -7.74 -10.17
CA GLY A 306 -16.13 -8.72 -9.21
C GLY A 306 -16.25 -8.23 -7.78
N ALA A 307 -16.29 -9.20 -6.87
CA ALA A 307 -16.26 -8.98 -5.44
C ALA A 307 -15.12 -9.80 -4.82
N GLU A 308 -14.55 -9.28 -3.74
CA GLU A 308 -13.48 -9.93 -3.00
C GLU A 308 -13.68 -9.72 -1.51
N TYR A 309 -13.43 -10.79 -0.75
CA TYR A 309 -13.44 -10.78 0.70
C TYR A 309 -12.07 -11.20 1.22
N THR A 310 -11.49 -10.38 2.08
CA THR A 310 -10.19 -10.63 2.71
C THR A 310 -10.38 -10.71 4.22
N LEU A 311 -9.78 -11.74 4.84
CA LEU A 311 -9.72 -11.95 6.27
C LEU A 311 -8.26 -11.95 6.72
N GLN A 312 -7.98 -11.29 7.83
CA GLN A 312 -6.66 -11.29 8.43
C GLN A 312 -6.78 -11.49 9.94
N ASN A 313 -6.08 -12.49 10.45
CA ASN A 313 -6.16 -12.91 11.86
C ASN A 313 -5.31 -12.01 12.76
N THR A 314 -5.58 -10.70 12.74
CA THR A 314 -4.79 -9.68 13.44
C THR A 314 -4.89 -9.81 14.96
N SER A 315 -5.82 -10.60 15.52
CA SER A 315 -5.82 -10.90 16.96
C SER A 315 -4.52 -11.56 17.44
N ASN A 316 -3.79 -12.23 16.55
CA ASN A 316 -2.50 -12.86 16.86
C ASN A 316 -1.32 -11.88 16.75
N PHE A 317 -1.59 -10.63 16.35
CA PHE A 317 -0.56 -9.60 16.26
C PHE A 317 -0.08 -9.23 17.66
N SER A 318 1.23 -9.27 17.87
CA SER A 318 1.86 -8.91 19.13
C SER A 318 3.15 -8.13 18.83
N ASN A 319 3.33 -7.02 19.54
CA ASN A 319 4.57 -6.25 19.56
C ASN A 319 4.99 -6.03 21.03
N PRO A 320 5.89 -6.85 21.56
CA PRO A 320 6.29 -6.75 22.97
C PRO A 320 7.15 -5.51 23.28
N PHE A 321 7.65 -4.79 22.27
CA PHE A 321 8.44 -3.57 22.48
C PHE A 321 7.56 -2.32 22.66
N TYR A 322 6.33 -2.35 22.14
CA TYR A 322 5.33 -1.28 22.27
C TYR A 322 4.00 -1.87 22.78
N THR A 323 3.93 -2.12 24.08
CA THR A 323 2.67 -2.47 24.75
C THR A 323 1.96 -1.19 25.20
N ASN A 324 0.71 -1.01 24.79
CA ASN A 324 -0.14 0.08 25.25
C ASN A 324 -1.49 -0.49 25.70
N ASP A 325 -1.90 -0.17 26.93
CA ASP A 325 -3.13 -0.67 27.56
C ASP A 325 -4.42 -0.16 26.89
N VAL A 326 -4.29 0.87 26.04
CA VAL A 326 -5.44 1.58 25.41
C VAL A 326 -5.85 0.97 24.07
N SER A 327 -5.02 0.12 23.46
CA SER A 327 -5.26 -0.45 22.13
C SER A 327 -5.15 -1.97 22.13
N SER A 328 -6.06 -2.61 21.41
CA SER A 328 -6.03 -4.05 21.15
C SER A 328 -6.26 -4.35 19.67
N PHE A 329 -6.03 -5.60 19.27
CA PHE A 329 -6.23 -6.05 17.90
C PHE A 329 -7.32 -7.11 17.84
N GLU A 330 -8.23 -6.95 16.89
CA GLU A 330 -9.24 -7.92 16.51
C GLU A 330 -9.02 -8.38 15.07
N ASN A 331 -9.73 -9.42 14.64
CA ASN A 331 -9.61 -9.91 13.27
C ASN A 331 -10.07 -8.85 12.26
N ALA A 332 -9.15 -8.46 11.37
CA ALA A 332 -9.42 -7.52 10.31
C ALA A 332 -10.18 -8.22 9.17
N SER A 333 -11.09 -7.48 8.54
CA SER A 333 -11.84 -7.97 7.40
C SER A 333 -12.04 -6.86 6.38
N GLN A 334 -12.06 -7.21 5.11
CA GLN A 334 -12.29 -6.27 4.02
C GLN A 334 -13.21 -6.90 2.99
N PHE A 335 -14.29 -6.20 2.67
CA PHE A 335 -15.16 -6.50 1.55
C PHE A 335 -14.98 -5.42 0.47
N SER A 336 -14.74 -5.86 -0.75
CA SER A 336 -14.50 -4.99 -1.90
C SER A 336 -15.39 -5.41 -3.06
N LEU A 337 -16.01 -4.44 -3.72
CA LEU A 337 -16.83 -4.64 -4.91
C LEU A 337 -16.41 -3.62 -5.96
N GLY A 338 -16.18 -4.06 -7.19
CA GLY A 338 -15.80 -3.13 -8.23
C GLY A 338 -15.76 -3.76 -9.61
N GLY A 339 -15.35 -2.96 -10.58
CA GLY A 339 -15.35 -3.39 -11.95
C GLY A 339 -14.84 -2.32 -12.90
N PHE A 340 -14.91 -2.64 -14.19
CA PHE A 340 -14.57 -1.72 -15.25
C PHE A 340 -15.49 -1.85 -16.44
N TYR A 341 -15.50 -0.79 -17.24
CA TYR A 341 -16.20 -0.72 -18.52
C TYR A 341 -15.27 -0.10 -19.58
N ILE A 342 -15.28 -0.69 -20.76
CA ILE A 342 -14.54 -0.27 -21.95
C ILE A 342 -15.59 -0.14 -23.06
N PRO A 343 -15.89 1.09 -23.52
CA PRO A 343 -16.91 1.30 -24.54
C PRO A 343 -16.63 0.52 -25.83
N ASP A 344 -15.41 0.64 -26.35
CA ASP A 344 -14.94 -0.08 -27.52
C ASP A 344 -13.40 -0.13 -27.51
N TYR A 345 -12.86 -1.31 -27.21
CA TYR A 345 -11.43 -1.52 -27.11
C TYR A 345 -10.70 -1.42 -28.46
N ASP A 346 -11.40 -1.63 -29.58
CA ASP A 346 -10.79 -1.67 -30.92
C ASP A 346 -11.06 -0.42 -31.76
N ALA A 347 -11.91 0.50 -31.28
CA ALA A 347 -12.32 1.71 -31.97
C ALA A 347 -11.21 2.36 -32.80
N PHE A 348 -11.43 2.48 -34.11
CA PHE A 348 -10.50 3.15 -35.04
C PHE A 348 -10.44 4.66 -34.80
N THR A 349 -11.57 5.25 -34.40
CA THR A 349 -11.71 6.69 -34.12
C THR A 349 -12.29 6.91 -32.72
N GLY A 350 -11.88 8.02 -32.09
CA GLY A 350 -12.33 8.39 -30.73
C GLY A 350 -11.44 7.78 -29.65
N TYR A 351 -10.57 8.60 -29.06
CA TYR A 351 -9.68 8.17 -27.97
C TYR A 351 -10.45 7.66 -26.74
N PHE A 352 -11.50 8.39 -26.33
CA PHE A 352 -12.31 8.06 -25.16
C PHE A 352 -13.05 6.72 -25.23
N LYS A 353 -13.30 6.20 -26.44
CA LYS A 353 -13.92 4.88 -26.59
C LYS A 353 -13.02 3.74 -26.08
N ARG A 354 -11.70 3.95 -26.12
CA ARG A 354 -10.68 2.98 -25.70
C ARG A 354 -10.23 3.17 -24.25
N VAL A 355 -10.73 4.20 -23.57
CA VAL A 355 -10.40 4.45 -22.16
C VAL A 355 -11.11 3.41 -21.31
N VAL A 356 -10.37 2.85 -20.34
CA VAL A 356 -10.92 1.93 -19.35
C VAL A 356 -11.47 2.74 -18.20
N TYR A 357 -12.78 2.70 -17.98
CA TYR A 357 -13.43 3.37 -16.87
C TYR A 357 -13.59 2.37 -15.72
N ARG A 358 -13.07 2.71 -14.55
CA ARG A 358 -13.07 1.85 -13.35
C ARG A 358 -13.83 2.51 -12.22
N ALA A 359 -14.56 1.70 -11.46
CA ALA A 359 -15.22 2.13 -10.24
C ALA A 359 -15.27 0.99 -9.24
N GLY A 360 -15.32 1.32 -7.95
CA GLY A 360 -15.49 0.35 -6.89
C GLY A 360 -15.70 0.98 -5.53
N VAL A 361 -16.06 0.13 -4.58
CA VAL A 361 -16.28 0.47 -3.17
C VAL A 361 -15.57 -0.55 -2.29
N ASN A 362 -15.08 -0.11 -1.15
CA ASN A 362 -14.51 -0.98 -0.14
C ASN A 362 -15.06 -0.64 1.26
N PHE A 363 -15.22 -1.69 2.04
CA PHE A 363 -15.59 -1.63 3.45
C PHE A 363 -14.58 -2.49 4.19
N ALA A 364 -13.80 -1.88 5.08
CA ALA A 364 -12.80 -2.60 5.85
C ALA A 364 -12.99 -2.36 7.34
N ASN A 365 -12.94 -3.43 8.11
CA ASN A 365 -12.53 -3.35 9.50
C ASN A 365 -11.00 -3.50 9.55
N THR A 366 -10.32 -2.47 10.04
CA THR A 366 -8.85 -2.45 10.09
C THR A 366 -8.27 -3.47 11.07
N GLY A 367 -9.10 -3.98 12.01
CA GLY A 367 -8.67 -4.86 13.09
C GLY A 367 -8.00 -4.11 14.26
N LEU A 368 -7.87 -2.79 14.19
CA LEU A 368 -7.42 -1.97 15.31
C LEU A 368 -8.62 -1.58 16.17
N VAL A 369 -8.51 -1.80 17.48
CA VAL A 369 -9.49 -1.36 18.48
C VAL A 369 -8.79 -0.36 19.41
N VAL A 370 -9.33 0.85 19.51
CA VAL A 370 -8.80 1.91 20.38
C VAL A 370 -9.92 2.35 21.31
N LYS A 371 -9.67 2.37 22.63
CA LYS A 371 -10.71 2.73 23.63
C LYS A 371 -12.03 1.94 23.43
N ASN A 372 -11.93 0.63 23.20
CA ASN A 372 -13.05 -0.28 22.91
C ASN A 372 -13.87 0.03 21.65
N GLU A 373 -13.37 0.86 20.74
CA GLU A 373 -14.02 1.15 19.45
C GLU A 373 -13.19 0.59 18.30
N SER A 374 -13.82 -0.22 17.45
CA SER A 374 -13.18 -0.76 16.24
C SER A 374 -13.05 0.30 15.16
N ILE A 375 -11.83 0.45 14.64
CA ILE A 375 -11.52 1.41 13.58
C ILE A 375 -11.93 0.82 12.22
N LYS A 376 -12.94 1.44 11.61
CA LYS A 376 -13.50 1.05 10.31
C LYS A 376 -13.08 2.02 9.23
N GLU A 377 -12.97 1.53 8.00
CA GLU A 377 -12.69 2.31 6.80
C GLU A 377 -13.79 2.05 5.76
N PHE A 378 -14.21 3.12 5.12
CA PHE A 378 -15.07 3.09 3.94
C PHE A 378 -14.45 3.96 2.85
N GLY A 379 -14.39 3.45 1.63
CA GLY A 379 -13.84 4.17 0.49
C GLY A 379 -14.59 3.88 -0.79
N ILE A 380 -14.61 4.89 -1.65
CA ILE A 380 -15.10 4.82 -3.02
C ILE A 380 -13.92 5.16 -3.92
N SER A 381 -13.75 4.36 -4.96
CA SER A 381 -12.65 4.50 -5.89
C SER A 381 -13.16 4.67 -7.31
N PHE A 382 -12.51 5.56 -8.05
CA PHE A 382 -12.69 5.73 -9.48
C PHE A 382 -11.33 5.62 -10.17
N GLY A 383 -11.33 5.26 -11.44
CA GLY A 383 -10.09 5.32 -12.21
C GLY A 383 -10.27 5.30 -13.71
N LEU A 384 -9.22 5.74 -14.39
CA LEU A 384 -9.11 5.79 -15.84
C LEU A 384 -7.84 5.06 -16.26
N GLY A 385 -7.96 4.05 -17.12
CA GLY A 385 -6.85 3.45 -17.84
C GLY A 385 -6.74 4.10 -19.20
N LEU A 386 -5.74 4.96 -19.37
CA LEU A 386 -5.48 5.71 -20.58
C LEU A 386 -4.48 4.92 -21.43
N PRO A 387 -4.87 4.41 -22.61
CA PRO A 387 -3.93 3.74 -23.50
C PRO A 387 -2.81 4.71 -23.89
N VAL A 388 -1.56 4.29 -23.68
CA VAL A 388 -0.36 5.05 -24.05
C VAL A 388 0.49 4.19 -24.98
N GLY A 389 1.12 4.84 -25.97
CA GLY A 389 1.90 4.15 -26.99
C GLY A 389 1.25 4.17 -28.36
N GLN A 390 2.06 3.94 -29.39
CA GLN A 390 1.58 3.85 -30.76
C GLN A 390 0.94 2.48 -30.97
N ARG A 391 -0.33 2.43 -31.37
CA ARG A 391 -1.10 1.17 -31.58
C ARG A 391 -0.33 0.11 -32.40
N SER A 392 0.48 0.54 -33.36
CA SER A 392 1.27 -0.35 -34.23
C SER A 392 2.53 -0.95 -33.58
N ARG A 393 2.96 -0.45 -32.40
CA ARG A 393 4.20 -0.86 -31.72
C ARG A 393 3.96 -1.32 -30.29
N ASP A 394 3.11 -0.62 -29.56
CA ASP A 394 2.79 -0.88 -28.16
C ASP A 394 1.30 -0.61 -27.89
N PRO A 395 0.42 -1.59 -28.19
CA PRO A 395 -1.03 -1.40 -28.05
C PRO A 395 -1.58 -1.63 -26.64
N PHE A 396 -0.77 -2.12 -25.68
CA PHE A 396 -1.27 -2.54 -24.36
C PHE A 396 -0.77 -1.69 -23.20
N SER A 397 0.29 -0.89 -23.39
CA SER A 397 0.74 0.03 -22.34
C SER A 397 -0.34 1.04 -21.98
N ASN A 398 -0.46 1.35 -20.69
CA ASN A 398 -1.41 2.34 -20.20
C ASN A 398 -0.87 3.16 -19.03
N LEU A 399 -1.36 4.40 -18.98
CA LEU A 399 -1.27 5.28 -17.83
C LEU A 399 -2.56 5.12 -17.04
N ASN A 400 -2.49 4.68 -15.79
CA ASN A 400 -3.66 4.60 -14.92
C ASN A 400 -3.67 5.76 -13.95
N LEU A 401 -4.81 6.44 -13.91
CA LEU A 401 -5.14 7.47 -12.94
C LEU A 401 -6.22 6.91 -12.02
N GLY A 402 -6.02 7.01 -10.71
CA GLY A 402 -6.96 6.54 -9.71
C GLY A 402 -7.28 7.63 -8.70
N LEU A 403 -8.55 7.77 -8.34
CA LEU A 403 -9.02 8.65 -7.27
C LEU A 403 -9.73 7.79 -6.24
N GLU A 404 -9.30 7.85 -4.98
CA GLU A 404 -9.92 7.15 -3.85
C GLU A 404 -10.36 8.21 -2.84
N ILE A 405 -11.63 8.20 -2.47
CA ILE A 405 -12.20 9.11 -1.47
C ILE A 405 -12.84 8.25 -0.41
N GLY A 406 -12.52 8.52 0.85
CA GLY A 406 -13.03 7.70 1.93
C GLY A 406 -12.91 8.33 3.29
N LYS A 407 -13.36 7.58 4.27
CA LYS A 407 -13.25 7.89 5.69
C LYS A 407 -12.72 6.70 6.47
N ARG A 408 -11.94 6.96 7.50
CA ARG A 408 -11.41 5.96 8.43
C ARG A 408 -11.56 6.46 9.87
N GLY A 409 -11.92 5.58 10.78
CA GLY A 409 -12.10 5.89 12.20
C GLY A 409 -13.43 6.57 12.52
N THR A 410 -13.50 7.14 13.71
CA THR A 410 -14.70 7.73 14.30
C THR A 410 -14.31 8.89 15.21
N THR A 411 -15.24 9.80 15.51
CA THR A 411 -15.08 10.86 16.51
C THR A 411 -15.61 10.44 17.90
N ASN A 412 -16.27 9.28 17.98
CA ASN A 412 -16.76 8.74 19.25
C ASN A 412 -15.59 8.52 20.23
N ASN A 413 -15.83 8.71 21.53
CA ASN A 413 -14.82 8.53 22.59
C ASN A 413 -13.54 9.37 22.41
N ASN A 414 -13.66 10.58 21.84
CA ASN A 414 -12.55 11.47 21.51
C ASN A 414 -11.51 10.80 20.58
N LEU A 415 -11.97 9.94 19.68
CA LEU A 415 -11.13 9.39 18.61
C LEU A 415 -11.07 10.34 17.41
N ILE A 416 -10.17 10.06 16.48
CA ILE A 416 -9.94 10.89 15.29
C ILE A 416 -10.60 10.23 14.08
N GLN A 417 -11.43 10.97 13.36
CA GLN A 417 -11.90 10.54 12.04
C GLN A 417 -11.00 11.12 10.95
N GLU A 418 -10.45 10.27 10.10
CA GLU A 418 -9.66 10.65 8.93
C GLU A 418 -10.58 10.68 7.70
N ASN A 419 -10.68 11.81 7.02
CA ASN A 419 -11.27 11.86 5.68
C ASN A 419 -10.13 12.01 4.68
N PHE A 420 -10.00 11.05 3.76
CA PHE A 420 -8.84 11.01 2.87
C PHE A 420 -9.25 11.09 1.40
N ILE A 421 -8.39 11.75 0.63
CA ILE A 421 -8.44 11.80 -0.83
C ILE A 421 -7.07 11.37 -1.35
N ASN A 422 -7.02 10.21 -1.99
CA ASN A 422 -5.82 9.68 -2.60
C ASN A 422 -5.89 9.82 -4.11
N PHE A 423 -4.89 10.46 -4.70
CA PHE A 423 -4.67 10.49 -6.14
C PHE A 423 -3.48 9.62 -6.50
N ASN A 424 -3.73 8.64 -7.35
CA ASN A 424 -2.81 7.55 -7.66
C ASN A 424 -2.46 7.60 -9.14
N VAL A 425 -1.19 7.46 -9.47
CA VAL A 425 -0.71 7.44 -10.85
C VAL A 425 0.16 6.20 -11.04
N SER A 426 -0.09 5.44 -12.10
CA SER A 426 0.78 4.34 -12.47
C SER A 426 1.01 4.25 -13.97
N LEU A 427 2.16 3.71 -14.34
CA LEU A 427 2.47 3.29 -15.69
C LEU A 427 2.54 1.77 -15.71
N SER A 428 1.69 1.15 -16.52
CA SER A 428 1.73 -0.29 -16.79
C SER A 428 2.21 -0.47 -18.23
N LEU A 429 3.48 -0.82 -18.35
CA LEU A 429 4.22 -0.91 -19.61
C LEU A 429 4.32 -2.37 -20.05
N ASN A 430 4.05 -2.60 -21.33
CA ASN A 430 4.06 -3.92 -21.93
C ASN A 430 5.14 -4.01 -23.00
N SER A 431 5.93 -5.08 -22.98
CA SER A 431 6.99 -5.28 -23.98
C SER A 431 7.05 -6.72 -24.46
N ARG A 432 7.23 -6.91 -25.77
CA ARG A 432 7.44 -8.24 -26.37
C ARG A 432 8.92 -8.58 -26.32
N TRP A 433 9.33 -9.36 -25.33
CA TRP A 433 10.67 -9.94 -25.27
C TRP A 433 10.72 -11.26 -26.04
N PHE A 434 11.93 -11.72 -26.37
CA PHE A 434 12.19 -13.03 -26.99
C PHE A 434 11.55 -13.24 -28.38
N ARG A 435 11.42 -12.17 -29.18
CA ARG A 435 11.02 -12.30 -30.58
C ARG A 435 12.12 -13.03 -31.36
N GLN A 436 11.85 -14.24 -31.81
CA GLN A 436 12.75 -14.94 -32.73
C GLN A 436 12.87 -14.10 -34.00
N LYS A 437 14.08 -13.62 -34.30
CA LYS A 437 14.35 -12.91 -35.55
C LYS A 437 14.21 -13.94 -36.67
N LYS A 438 13.15 -13.84 -37.48
CA LYS A 438 13.09 -14.55 -38.75
C LYS A 438 14.13 -13.90 -39.66
N TYR A 439 15.18 -14.65 -40.01
CA TYR A 439 16.04 -14.28 -41.11
C TYR A 439 15.20 -14.44 -42.39
N ASN A 440 15.00 -13.33 -43.10
CA ASN A 440 14.47 -13.36 -44.47
C ASN A 440 15.62 -13.52 -45.45
#